data_AF-A0A1H7NPU7-F1
#
_entry.id   AF-A0A1H7NPU7-F1
#
_cell.length_a   1.000
_cell.length_b   1.000
_cell.length_c   1.000
_cell.angle_alpha   90.00
_cell.angle_beta   90.00
_cell.angle_gamma   90.00
#
_symmetry.space_group_name_H-M   'P 1'
#
loop_
_entity.id
_entity.type
_entity.pdbx_description
1 polymer ?
#
loop_
_entity_poly.entity_id
_entity_poly.type
_entity_poly.pdbx_seq_one_letter_code
_entity_poly.pdbx_strand_id
1 'polypeptide(L)'
;MTQFDRTVEVALEPDAAFELISRPERLRRWLTVAARVDLREGGRYRWTVVPGHSASGTFTEVVPGRRLKLRWWWEDSDDLPPGSSTVALTLTPKNGSTEIRLVHDGLTEAQEPSHAEVWNHYLDRLAVAGRDGDAGPDDWAVALEPSDEITGAEATLVVLQEVLRGLTADDLQRRTPCRDFTVAALAEHLLGSIRSLGSAGGGTMPAADAPGDVEVRVADAAQAATEGWRHRGLQGTVTPGSTAMPATTAVSILAIEFLVHAWDFATATGQRLDVPEQLASYVLGLAQSTISPQSRESGAFGEPVPVGDDAGPLERLIAFTGRSPSP
;
A
#
# COMPACT_ATOMS: atom_id res chain seq x y z
N MET A 1 21.62 -7.68 25.28
CA MET A 1 21.07 -7.48 23.93
C MET A 1 21.14 -8.81 23.22
N THR A 2 20.11 -9.15 22.48
CA THR A 2 19.90 -10.38 21.71
C THR A 2 19.69 -10.00 20.24
N GLN A 3 19.69 -10.99 19.36
CA GLN A 3 19.46 -10.85 17.94
C GLN A 3 18.53 -11.94 17.44
N PHE A 4 17.74 -11.61 16.42
CA PHE A 4 17.12 -12.61 15.54
C PHE A 4 18.08 -12.92 14.39
N ASP A 5 18.23 -14.19 14.02
CA ASP A 5 19.13 -14.65 12.96
C ASP A 5 18.49 -15.81 12.20
N ARG A 6 18.09 -15.56 10.94
CA ARG A 6 17.48 -16.57 10.08
C ARG A 6 18.01 -16.47 8.66
N THR A 7 18.12 -17.63 8.03
CA THR A 7 18.50 -17.76 6.62
C THR A 7 17.32 -18.28 5.81
N VAL A 8 17.17 -17.76 4.60
CA VAL A 8 16.21 -18.22 3.59
C VAL A 8 16.91 -18.34 2.24
N GLU A 9 16.47 -19.28 1.41
CA GLU A 9 16.96 -19.42 0.03
C GLU A 9 15.91 -18.85 -0.94
N VAL A 10 16.36 -18.03 -1.89
CA VAL A 10 15.52 -17.51 -2.98
C VAL A 10 16.02 -18.04 -4.31
N ALA A 11 15.10 -18.43 -5.20
CA ALA A 11 15.40 -18.99 -6.52
C ALA A 11 15.82 -17.91 -7.54
N LEU A 12 16.71 -17.01 -7.13
CA LEU A 12 17.23 -15.88 -7.90
C LEU A 12 18.74 -15.81 -7.79
N GLU A 13 19.39 -15.34 -8.85
CA GLU A 13 20.79 -14.95 -8.81
C GLU A 13 21.01 -13.72 -7.91
N PRO A 14 22.23 -13.50 -7.39
CA PRO A 14 22.47 -12.52 -6.32
C PRO A 14 22.02 -11.10 -6.61
N ASP A 15 22.21 -10.61 -7.84
CA ASP A 15 21.79 -9.26 -8.22
C ASP A 15 20.26 -9.12 -8.24
N ALA A 16 19.55 -10.13 -8.76
CA ALA A 16 18.09 -10.14 -8.75
C ALA A 16 17.52 -10.30 -7.32
N ALA A 17 18.16 -11.12 -6.49
CA ALA A 17 17.84 -11.24 -5.08
C ALA A 17 18.08 -9.93 -4.32
N PHE A 18 19.14 -9.19 -4.65
CA PHE A 18 19.42 -7.87 -4.08
C PHE A 18 18.37 -6.85 -4.46
N GLU A 19 17.96 -6.83 -5.73
CA GLU A 19 16.86 -5.97 -6.21
C GLU A 19 15.54 -6.34 -5.49
N LEU A 20 15.28 -7.64 -5.24
CA LEU A 20 14.09 -8.11 -4.53
C LEU A 20 13.95 -7.55 -3.10
N ILE A 21 15.07 -7.33 -2.42
CA ILE A 21 15.10 -6.84 -1.03
C ILE A 21 15.36 -5.33 -0.90
N SER A 22 15.52 -4.60 -2.02
CA SER A 22 15.97 -3.21 -1.97
C SER A 22 15.16 -2.24 -2.83
N ARG A 23 14.49 -2.71 -3.90
CA ARG A 23 13.67 -1.84 -4.75
C ARG A 23 12.23 -1.73 -4.24
N PRO A 24 11.63 -0.52 -4.19
CA PRO A 24 10.25 -0.35 -3.77
C PRO A 24 9.26 -1.29 -4.46
N GLU A 25 9.35 -1.42 -5.78
CA GLU A 25 8.44 -2.23 -6.61
C GLU A 25 8.55 -3.71 -6.26
N ARG A 26 9.77 -4.14 -5.88
CA ARG A 26 10.06 -5.51 -5.49
C ARG A 26 9.73 -5.80 -4.03
N LEU A 27 9.96 -4.85 -3.13
CA LEU A 27 9.56 -4.96 -1.72
C LEU A 27 8.04 -5.13 -1.58
N ARG A 28 7.25 -4.49 -2.45
CA ARG A 28 5.79 -4.66 -2.48
C ARG A 28 5.32 -6.07 -2.84
N ARG A 29 6.20 -6.91 -3.39
CA ARG A 29 5.90 -8.31 -3.73
C ARG A 29 5.82 -9.22 -2.52
N TRP A 30 6.36 -8.80 -1.37
CA TRP A 30 6.47 -9.69 -0.21
C TRP A 30 6.40 -9.01 1.16
N LEU A 31 6.84 -7.75 1.29
CA LEU A 31 7.03 -7.08 2.60
C LEU A 31 6.13 -5.87 2.84
N THR A 32 5.89 -5.05 1.82
CA THR A 32 5.33 -3.70 2.04
C THR A 32 4.04 -3.44 1.28
N VAL A 33 3.14 -2.67 1.86
CA VAL A 33 2.05 -2.02 1.12
C VAL A 33 2.64 -0.94 0.19
N ALA A 34 3.53 -0.11 0.74
CA ALA A 34 4.21 0.95 0.03
C ALA A 34 5.58 1.23 0.65
N ALA A 35 6.52 1.70 -0.19
CA ALA A 35 7.90 1.86 0.20
C ALA A 35 8.52 3.07 -0.49
N ARG A 36 9.20 3.92 0.30
CA ARG A 36 10.14 4.92 -0.22
C ARG A 36 11.56 4.49 0.11
N VAL A 37 12.44 4.53 -0.89
CA VAL A 37 13.84 4.08 -0.76
C VAL A 37 14.78 5.06 -1.46
N ASP A 38 15.75 5.62 -0.73
CA ASP A 38 16.95 6.27 -1.26
C ASP A 38 18.13 5.27 -1.11
N LEU A 39 18.31 4.38 -2.10
CA LEU A 39 19.20 3.23 -2.01
C LEU A 39 20.67 3.62 -2.21
N ARG A 40 21.27 4.15 -1.14
CA ARG A 40 22.71 4.46 -1.04
C ARG A 40 23.09 4.52 0.43
N GLU A 41 24.37 4.39 0.74
CA GLU A 41 24.84 4.61 2.12
C GLU A 41 24.46 6.03 2.60
N GLY A 42 23.89 6.09 3.81
CA GLY A 42 23.32 7.32 4.40
C GLY A 42 21.95 7.73 3.82
N GLY A 43 21.45 7.04 2.79
CA GLY A 43 20.11 7.23 2.26
C GLY A 43 19.05 6.75 3.24
N ARG A 44 17.86 7.37 3.18
CA ARG A 44 16.72 7.07 4.05
C ARG A 44 15.75 6.12 3.36
N TYR A 45 15.04 5.32 4.16
CA TYR A 45 13.86 4.60 3.69
C TYR A 45 12.71 4.78 4.68
N ARG A 46 11.50 4.55 4.19
CA ARG A 46 10.30 4.39 4.99
C ARG A 46 9.40 3.35 4.32
N TRP A 47 8.98 2.34 5.06
CA TRP A 47 8.18 1.23 4.58
C TRP A 47 6.88 1.16 5.38
N THR A 48 5.75 1.33 4.72
CA THR A 48 4.46 0.94 5.30
C THR A 48 4.37 -0.58 5.12
N VAL A 49 4.61 -1.32 6.20
CA VAL A 49 4.72 -2.78 6.18
C VAL A 49 3.31 -3.37 6.11
N VAL A 50 2.46 -2.99 7.06
CA VAL A 50 1.01 -3.22 7.05
C VAL A 50 0.31 -1.90 7.39
N PRO A 51 -0.98 -1.71 7.08
CA PRO A 51 -1.69 -0.47 7.40
C PRO A 51 -1.53 -0.08 8.88
N GLY A 52 -1.22 1.20 9.16
CA GLY A 52 -0.97 1.70 10.51
C GLY A 52 0.42 1.44 11.07
N HIS A 53 1.21 0.52 10.49
CA HIS A 53 2.51 0.10 11.02
C HIS A 53 3.62 0.35 10.00
N SER A 54 4.49 1.30 10.31
CA SER A 54 5.53 1.76 9.38
C SER A 54 6.92 1.66 9.99
N ALA A 55 7.84 1.05 9.26
CA ALA A 55 9.24 0.97 9.62
C ALA A 55 10.04 2.08 8.92
N SER A 56 10.97 2.69 9.64
CA SER A 56 11.83 3.75 9.10
C SER A 56 13.30 3.52 9.44
N GLY A 57 14.17 4.12 8.65
CA GLY A 57 15.60 3.85 8.78
C GLY A 57 16.54 4.60 7.86
N THR A 58 17.82 4.27 8.01
CA THR A 58 18.92 4.71 7.13
C THR A 58 19.74 3.51 6.71
N PHE A 59 20.12 3.45 5.43
CA PHE A 59 21.08 2.46 4.96
C PHE A 59 22.47 2.81 5.50
N THR A 60 23.13 1.82 6.09
CA THR A 60 24.48 1.94 6.66
C THR A 60 25.52 1.19 5.84
N GLU A 61 25.10 0.26 4.98
CA GLU A 61 25.94 -0.46 4.04
C GLU A 61 25.10 -0.89 2.84
N VAL A 62 25.56 -0.60 1.61
CA VAL A 62 24.87 -0.97 0.37
C VAL A 62 25.89 -1.55 -0.62
N VAL A 63 25.94 -2.88 -0.71
CA VAL A 63 26.82 -3.62 -1.64
C VAL A 63 25.94 -4.49 -2.54
N PRO A 64 25.66 -4.05 -3.79
CA PRO A 64 24.84 -4.79 -4.74
C PRO A 64 25.24 -6.26 -4.86
N GLY A 65 24.24 -7.14 -4.87
CA GLY A 65 24.41 -8.59 -4.98
C GLY A 65 25.05 -9.28 -3.76
N ARG A 66 25.40 -8.54 -2.69
CA ARG A 66 26.20 -9.11 -1.58
C ARG A 66 25.68 -8.74 -0.19
N ARG A 67 25.33 -7.48 0.04
CA ARG A 67 25.04 -7.00 1.40
C ARG A 67 24.19 -5.75 1.44
N LEU A 68 23.20 -5.75 2.32
CA LEU A 68 22.37 -4.59 2.65
C LEU A 68 22.29 -4.49 4.18
N LYS A 69 22.69 -3.36 4.76
CA LYS A 69 22.54 -3.11 6.20
C LYS A 69 21.83 -1.80 6.45
N LEU A 70 20.89 -1.80 7.37
CA LEU A 70 20.07 -0.65 7.69
C LEU A 70 19.83 -0.50 9.20
N ARG A 71 19.63 0.74 9.63
CA ARG A 71 19.06 1.04 10.96
C ARG A 71 17.56 0.84 10.89
N TRP A 72 16.95 0.34 11.96
CA TRP A 72 15.54 -0.03 12.00
C TRP A 72 14.84 0.55 13.23
N TRP A 73 13.60 1.01 13.06
CA TRP A 73 12.63 1.27 14.13
C TRP A 73 11.20 1.29 13.56
N TRP A 74 10.21 1.10 14.43
CA TRP A 74 8.80 1.33 14.13
C TRP A 74 8.43 2.77 14.45
N GLU A 75 7.69 3.45 13.56
CA GLU A 75 7.26 4.84 13.78
C GLU A 75 6.12 4.96 14.79
N ASP A 76 5.35 3.90 14.95
CA ASP A 76 4.17 3.78 15.81
C ASP A 76 4.47 3.20 17.21
N SER A 77 5.75 2.98 17.53
CA SER A 77 6.16 2.39 18.81
C SER A 77 7.47 2.99 19.33
N ASP A 78 7.49 3.32 20.63
CA ASP A 78 8.70 3.76 21.34
C ASP A 78 9.58 2.58 21.81
N ASP A 79 9.15 1.33 21.58
CA ASP A 79 9.83 0.12 22.06
C ASP A 79 11.24 -0.03 21.46
N LEU A 80 11.41 0.36 20.20
CA LEU A 80 12.71 0.44 19.54
C LEU A 80 12.96 1.87 19.04
N PRO A 81 13.59 2.75 19.84
CA PRO A 81 13.82 4.13 19.44
C PRO A 81 14.79 4.23 18.24
N PRO A 82 14.70 5.30 17.42
CA PRO A 82 15.54 5.45 16.23
C PRO A 82 17.04 5.25 16.50
N GLY A 83 17.62 4.26 15.83
CA GLY A 83 19.04 3.91 15.93
C GLY A 83 19.41 2.89 17.01
N SER A 84 18.43 2.34 17.74
CA SER A 84 18.67 1.27 18.73
C SER A 84 18.91 -0.11 18.13
N SER A 85 18.44 -0.36 16.89
CA SER A 85 18.52 -1.66 16.23
C SER A 85 18.99 -1.57 14.77
N THR A 86 19.48 -2.68 14.24
CA THR A 86 19.89 -2.81 12.84
C THR A 86 19.42 -4.11 12.23
N VAL A 87 19.08 -4.08 10.94
CA VAL A 87 18.83 -5.28 10.14
C VAL A 87 19.92 -5.39 9.08
N ALA A 88 20.55 -6.56 8.99
CA ALA A 88 21.58 -6.87 8.00
C ALA A 88 21.16 -8.08 7.17
N LEU A 89 21.11 -7.92 5.85
CA LEU A 89 20.90 -8.98 4.89
C LEU A 89 22.23 -9.28 4.19
N THR A 90 22.69 -10.52 4.27
CA THR A 90 23.90 -11.00 3.58
C THR A 90 23.50 -12.02 2.52
N LEU A 91 23.91 -11.80 1.28
CA LEU A 91 23.59 -12.62 0.14
C LEU A 91 24.79 -13.51 -0.20
N THR A 92 24.58 -14.82 -0.20
CA THR A 92 25.59 -15.82 -0.54
C THR A 92 25.12 -16.59 -1.77
N PRO A 93 25.82 -16.48 -2.92
CA PRO A 93 25.45 -17.24 -4.11
C PRO A 93 25.49 -18.74 -3.85
N LYS A 94 24.50 -19.46 -4.37
CA LYS A 94 24.44 -20.92 -4.46
C LYS A 94 24.28 -21.31 -5.92
N ASN A 95 24.20 -22.61 -6.21
CA ASN A 95 24.06 -23.08 -7.59
C ASN A 95 22.63 -22.83 -8.10
N GLY A 96 22.42 -21.70 -8.81
CA GLY A 96 21.13 -21.31 -9.38
C GLY A 96 20.15 -20.65 -8.40
N SER A 97 20.63 -20.22 -7.23
CA SER A 97 19.85 -19.58 -6.18
C SER A 97 20.75 -18.70 -5.29
N THR A 98 20.15 -17.92 -4.40
CA THR A 98 20.86 -17.09 -3.42
C THR A 98 20.36 -17.38 -2.03
N GLU A 99 21.29 -17.66 -1.12
CA GLU A 99 21.02 -17.74 0.30
C GLU A 99 21.08 -16.34 0.92
N ILE A 100 19.99 -15.90 1.53
CA ILE A 100 19.87 -14.60 2.20
C ILE A 100 19.80 -14.86 3.70
N ARG A 101 20.85 -14.43 4.43
CA ARG A 101 20.85 -14.42 5.89
C ARG A 101 20.44 -13.05 6.41
N LEU A 102 19.35 -12.99 7.17
CA LEU A 102 18.85 -11.81 7.86
C LEU A 102 19.23 -11.88 9.33
N VAL A 103 19.90 -10.83 9.82
CA VAL A 103 20.17 -10.62 11.24
C VAL A 103 19.54 -9.32 11.69
N HIS A 104 18.64 -9.38 12.67
CA HIS A 104 18.10 -8.21 13.36
C HIS A 104 18.76 -8.11 14.74
N ASP A 105 19.69 -7.16 14.87
CA ASP A 105 20.51 -6.94 16.07
C ASP A 105 20.02 -5.70 16.85
N GLY A 106 20.35 -5.64 18.14
CA GLY A 106 19.98 -4.55 19.03
C GLY A 106 18.67 -4.75 19.80
N LEU A 107 18.16 -5.99 19.87
CA LEU A 107 16.92 -6.32 20.57
C LEU A 107 17.15 -6.64 22.05
N THR A 108 16.14 -6.44 22.89
CA THR A 108 16.09 -7.02 24.25
C THR A 108 15.47 -8.43 24.21
N GLU A 109 15.66 -9.22 25.28
CA GLU A 109 15.06 -10.57 25.39
C GLU A 109 13.54 -10.55 25.33
N ALA A 110 12.91 -9.45 25.77
CA ALA A 110 11.46 -9.27 25.69
C ALA A 110 10.97 -8.91 24.28
N GLN A 111 11.83 -8.28 23.46
CA GLN A 111 11.48 -7.80 22.12
C GLN A 111 11.73 -8.82 21.02
N GLU A 112 12.72 -9.70 21.21
CA GLU A 112 13.12 -10.66 20.19
C GLU A 112 11.97 -11.56 19.71
N PRO A 113 11.10 -12.11 20.57
CA PRO A 113 10.05 -13.04 20.11
C PRO A 113 9.06 -12.42 19.14
N SER A 114 8.61 -11.18 19.38
CA SER A 114 7.66 -10.50 18.48
C SER A 114 8.32 -10.14 17.14
N HIS A 115 9.57 -9.70 17.16
CA HIS A 115 10.33 -9.43 15.94
C HIS A 115 10.63 -10.71 15.16
N ALA A 116 10.88 -11.82 15.85
CA ALA A 116 11.09 -13.13 15.24
C ALA A 116 9.82 -13.61 14.53
N GLU A 117 8.65 -13.45 15.13
CA GLU A 117 7.35 -13.78 14.50
C GLU A 117 7.18 -12.99 13.20
N VAL A 118 7.41 -11.68 13.24
CA VAL A 118 7.33 -10.79 12.07
C VAL A 118 8.31 -11.19 10.98
N TRP A 119 9.59 -11.37 11.32
CA TRP A 119 10.59 -11.74 10.32
C TRP A 119 10.36 -13.14 9.77
N ASN A 120 9.83 -14.07 10.57
CA ASN A 120 9.55 -15.41 10.08
C ASN A 120 8.47 -15.40 9.00
N HIS A 121 7.38 -14.69 9.22
CA HIS A 121 6.32 -14.47 8.23
C HIS A 121 6.87 -13.90 6.92
N TYR A 122 7.61 -12.79 7.00
CA TYR A 122 8.10 -12.11 5.80
C TYR A 122 9.22 -12.87 5.08
N LEU A 123 10.07 -13.62 5.78
CA LEU A 123 11.09 -14.45 5.13
C LEU A 123 10.45 -15.63 4.38
N ASP A 124 9.35 -16.20 4.88
CA ASP A 124 8.59 -17.22 4.13
C ASP A 124 7.99 -16.63 2.85
N ARG A 125 7.43 -15.42 2.93
CA ARG A 125 6.93 -14.67 1.75
C ARG A 125 8.05 -14.33 0.76
N LEU A 126 9.22 -13.94 1.25
CA LEU A 126 10.40 -13.65 0.40
C LEU A 126 10.80 -14.88 -0.44
N ALA A 127 10.76 -16.07 0.13
CA ALA A 127 11.05 -17.32 -0.60
C ALA A 127 10.04 -17.54 -1.74
N VAL A 128 8.75 -17.31 -1.48
CA VAL A 128 7.68 -17.41 -2.49
C VAL A 128 7.87 -16.37 -3.59
N ALA A 129 8.07 -15.10 -3.24
CA ALA A 129 8.31 -14.05 -4.23
C ALA A 129 9.59 -14.29 -5.06
N GLY A 130 10.63 -14.90 -4.47
CA GLY A 130 11.83 -15.30 -5.20
C GLY A 130 11.58 -16.39 -6.26
N ARG A 131 10.56 -17.23 -6.07
CA ARG A 131 10.19 -18.30 -7.01
C ARG A 131 9.15 -17.84 -8.03
N ASP A 132 8.11 -17.15 -7.56
CA ASP A 132 6.90 -16.87 -8.32
C ASP A 132 6.83 -15.40 -8.80
N GLY A 133 7.76 -14.56 -8.36
CA GLY A 133 7.83 -13.12 -8.67
C GLY A 133 6.97 -12.25 -7.73
N ASP A 134 5.95 -12.84 -7.09
CA ASP A 134 5.06 -12.21 -6.12
C ASP A 134 4.67 -13.26 -5.05
N ALA A 135 4.62 -12.86 -3.77
CA ALA A 135 4.18 -13.74 -2.69
C ALA A 135 2.65 -13.87 -2.61
N GLY A 136 1.91 -13.06 -3.38
CA GLY A 136 0.45 -12.98 -3.32
C GLY A 136 -0.05 -12.12 -2.14
N PRO A 137 -1.35 -12.18 -1.84
CA PRO A 137 -1.96 -11.46 -0.73
C PRO A 137 -1.25 -11.73 0.60
N ASP A 138 -1.18 -10.72 1.46
CA ASP A 138 -0.65 -10.86 2.82
C ASP A 138 -1.78 -10.86 3.83
N ASP A 139 -2.01 -11.99 4.49
CA ASP A 139 -3.02 -12.14 5.53
C ASP A 139 -2.82 -11.16 6.70
N TRP A 140 -1.61 -10.64 6.91
CA TRP A 140 -1.31 -9.62 7.92
C TRP A 140 -1.57 -8.19 7.45
N ALA A 141 -1.59 -7.95 6.14
CA ALA A 141 -1.93 -6.63 5.58
C ALA A 141 -3.45 -6.38 5.57
N VAL A 142 -4.25 -7.36 6.02
CA VAL A 142 -5.69 -7.26 6.15
C VAL A 142 -6.04 -6.46 7.41
N ALA A 143 -5.99 -5.12 7.31
CA ALA A 143 -6.52 -4.26 8.36
C ALA A 143 -8.06 -4.28 8.35
N LEU A 144 -8.62 -5.28 9.03
CA LEU A 144 -10.07 -5.53 9.10
C LEU A 144 -10.85 -4.36 9.72
N GLU A 145 -10.26 -3.68 10.70
CA GLU A 145 -10.85 -2.55 11.41
C GLU A 145 -9.82 -1.41 11.52
N PRO A 146 -9.79 -0.49 10.54
CA PRO A 146 -8.85 0.63 10.57
C PRO A 146 -9.04 1.52 11.80
N SER A 147 -7.94 1.83 12.49
CA SER A 147 -7.93 2.63 13.72
C SER A 147 -8.23 4.12 13.51
N ASP A 148 -7.96 4.62 12.31
CA ASP A 148 -8.21 5.99 11.88
C ASP A 148 -8.36 6.05 10.34
N GLU A 149 -8.71 7.22 9.79
CA GLU A 149 -8.92 7.40 8.36
C GLU A 149 -7.66 7.15 7.52
N ILE A 150 -6.47 7.41 8.04
CA ILE A 150 -5.21 7.19 7.32
C ILE A 150 -4.94 5.69 7.21
N THR A 151 -5.12 4.95 8.31
CA THR A 151 -5.06 3.48 8.32
C THR A 151 -6.11 2.90 7.37
N GLY A 152 -7.29 3.52 7.26
CA GLY A 152 -8.33 3.12 6.31
C GLY A 152 -7.92 3.31 4.85
N ALA A 153 -7.23 4.41 4.54
CA ALA A 153 -6.64 4.65 3.23
C ALA A 153 -5.51 3.64 2.92
N GLU A 154 -4.65 3.32 3.90
CA GLU A 154 -3.61 2.31 3.73
C GLU A 154 -4.19 0.90 3.51
N ALA A 155 -5.26 0.54 4.23
CA ALA A 155 -5.95 -0.75 4.09
C ALA A 155 -6.59 -0.94 2.72
N THR A 156 -7.26 0.09 2.21
CA THR A 156 -7.88 0.06 0.88
C THR A 156 -6.85 0.16 -0.25
N LEU A 157 -5.69 0.76 0.01
CA LEU A 157 -4.55 0.72 -0.91
C LEU A 157 -4.00 -0.70 -1.10
N VAL A 158 -4.00 -1.55 -0.06
CA VAL A 158 -3.61 -2.98 -0.19
C VAL A 158 -4.49 -3.67 -1.24
N VAL A 159 -5.80 -3.52 -1.12
CA VAL A 159 -6.78 -4.09 -2.05
C VAL A 159 -6.57 -3.56 -3.47
N LEU A 160 -6.40 -2.24 -3.62
CA LEU A 160 -6.16 -1.62 -4.92
C LEU A 160 -4.87 -2.12 -5.57
N GLN A 161 -3.79 -2.23 -4.79
CA GLN A 161 -2.50 -2.71 -5.24
C GLN A 161 -2.61 -4.10 -5.89
N GLU A 162 -3.35 -5.03 -5.28
CA GLU A 162 -3.53 -6.38 -5.85
C GLU A 162 -4.10 -6.35 -7.27
N VAL A 163 -5.12 -5.51 -7.51
CA VAL A 163 -5.73 -5.36 -8.82
C VAL A 163 -4.80 -4.65 -9.81
N LEU A 164 -4.09 -3.60 -9.36
CA LEU A 164 -3.19 -2.84 -10.23
C LEU A 164 -2.00 -3.69 -10.72
N ARG A 165 -1.55 -4.66 -9.91
CA ARG A 165 -0.48 -5.60 -10.27
C ARG A 165 -0.89 -6.55 -11.39
N GLY A 166 -2.19 -6.85 -11.51
CA GLY A 166 -2.74 -7.68 -12.57
C GLY A 166 -3.05 -6.94 -13.87
N LEU A 167 -2.91 -5.60 -13.91
CA LEU A 167 -3.17 -4.84 -15.14
C LEU A 167 -2.10 -5.09 -16.19
N THR A 168 -2.55 -5.26 -17.44
CA THR A 168 -1.68 -5.37 -18.61
C THR A 168 -1.83 -4.15 -19.53
N ALA A 169 -0.90 -4.00 -20.47
CA ALA A 169 -1.00 -2.93 -21.48
C ALA A 169 -2.29 -3.02 -22.32
N ASP A 170 -2.78 -4.23 -22.59
CA ASP A 170 -4.00 -4.47 -23.36
C ASP A 170 -5.27 -4.04 -22.60
N ASP A 171 -5.21 -3.99 -21.27
CA ASP A 171 -6.35 -3.57 -20.44
C ASP A 171 -6.60 -2.07 -20.49
N LEU A 172 -5.58 -1.27 -20.81
CA LEU A 172 -5.60 0.19 -20.67
C LEU A 172 -6.74 0.88 -21.45
N GLN A 173 -7.18 0.30 -22.56
CA GLN A 173 -8.25 0.84 -23.41
C GLN A 173 -9.64 0.25 -23.09
N ARG A 174 -9.74 -0.71 -22.17
CA ARG A 174 -11.02 -1.31 -21.77
C ARG A 174 -11.88 -0.26 -21.05
N ARG A 175 -13.20 -0.31 -21.28
CA ARG A 175 -14.19 0.54 -20.60
C ARG A 175 -14.35 0.08 -19.16
N THR A 176 -14.48 1.03 -18.23
CA THR A 176 -14.77 0.74 -16.83
C THR A 176 -16.26 0.94 -16.52
N PRO A 177 -16.77 0.38 -15.41
CA PRO A 177 -18.10 0.72 -14.90
C PRO A 177 -18.27 2.20 -14.53
N CYS A 178 -17.17 2.91 -14.25
CA CYS A 178 -17.15 4.36 -14.13
C CYS A 178 -17.27 4.97 -15.54
N ARG A 179 -18.50 5.29 -15.93
CA ARG A 179 -18.95 5.40 -17.33
C ARG A 179 -18.13 6.33 -18.23
N ASP A 180 -17.37 7.27 -17.69
CA ASP A 180 -16.57 8.23 -18.48
C ASP A 180 -15.12 7.78 -18.73
N PHE A 181 -14.68 6.68 -18.10
CA PHE A 181 -13.28 6.30 -18.11
C PHE A 181 -13.00 4.97 -18.82
N THR A 182 -11.90 4.93 -19.56
CA THR A 182 -11.14 3.69 -19.79
C THR A 182 -10.29 3.36 -18.57
N VAL A 183 -9.69 2.18 -18.51
CA VAL A 183 -8.75 1.82 -17.43
C VAL A 183 -7.62 2.87 -17.31
N ALA A 184 -7.00 3.27 -18.43
CA ALA A 184 -5.96 4.31 -18.40
C ALA A 184 -6.49 5.67 -17.91
N ALA A 185 -7.67 6.07 -18.36
CA ALA A 185 -8.25 7.35 -17.95
C ALA A 185 -8.66 7.35 -16.47
N LEU A 186 -9.12 6.19 -15.95
CA LEU A 186 -9.46 6.03 -14.53
C LEU A 186 -8.19 6.06 -13.67
N ALA A 187 -7.08 5.47 -14.13
CA ALA A 187 -5.79 5.56 -13.45
C ALA A 187 -5.31 7.01 -13.34
N GLU A 188 -5.42 7.80 -14.40
CA GLU A 188 -5.06 9.23 -14.35
C GLU A 188 -5.99 10.05 -13.45
N HIS A 189 -7.28 9.74 -13.45
CA HIS A 189 -8.25 10.32 -12.52
C HIS A 189 -7.84 10.06 -11.07
N LEU A 190 -7.64 8.79 -10.72
CA LEU A 190 -7.24 8.38 -9.38
C LEU A 190 -5.92 9.04 -8.94
N LEU A 191 -4.92 9.07 -9.82
CA LEU A 191 -3.66 9.79 -9.55
C LEU A 191 -3.89 11.29 -9.32
N GLY A 192 -4.82 11.90 -10.04
CA GLY A 192 -5.27 13.28 -9.80
C GLY A 192 -5.88 13.47 -8.42
N SER A 193 -6.79 12.59 -8.01
CA SER A 193 -7.41 12.58 -6.68
C SER A 193 -6.35 12.46 -5.58
N ILE A 194 -5.45 11.47 -5.69
CA ILE A 194 -4.36 11.26 -4.73
C ILE A 194 -3.48 12.50 -4.60
N ARG A 195 -3.10 13.12 -5.72
CA ARG A 195 -2.28 14.36 -5.70
C ARG A 195 -3.00 15.51 -5.02
N SER A 196 -4.26 15.75 -5.35
CA SER A 196 -5.03 16.84 -4.77
C SER A 196 -5.20 16.69 -3.25
N LEU A 197 -5.61 15.50 -2.82
CA LEU A 197 -5.84 15.17 -1.41
C LEU A 197 -4.53 15.10 -0.62
N GLY A 198 -3.49 14.50 -1.21
CA GLY A 198 -2.16 14.39 -0.61
C GLY A 198 -1.48 15.75 -0.42
N SER A 199 -1.55 16.63 -1.42
CA SER A 199 -1.04 18.01 -1.29
C SER A 199 -1.78 18.80 -0.21
N ALA A 200 -3.10 18.63 -0.07
CA ALA A 200 -3.87 19.25 1.02
C ALA A 200 -3.42 18.75 2.41
N GLY A 201 -2.99 17.49 2.48
CA GLY A 201 -2.34 16.86 3.64
C GLY A 201 -0.90 17.33 3.88
N GLY A 202 -0.30 18.13 3.00
CA GLY A 202 1.10 18.55 3.11
C GLY A 202 2.11 17.55 2.53
N GLY A 203 1.64 16.55 1.79
CA GLY A 203 2.49 15.60 1.07
C GLY A 203 3.21 16.24 -0.12
N THR A 204 4.50 15.93 -0.28
CA THR A 204 5.27 16.30 -1.48
C THR A 204 4.98 15.29 -2.59
N MET A 205 4.03 15.63 -3.45
CA MET A 205 3.54 14.69 -4.46
C MET A 205 4.55 14.46 -5.59
N PRO A 206 4.66 13.23 -6.13
CA PRO A 206 5.36 12.99 -7.37
C PRO A 206 4.80 13.82 -8.54
N ALA A 207 5.65 14.09 -9.53
CA ALA A 207 5.25 14.77 -10.75
C ALA A 207 4.14 13.99 -11.48
N ALA A 208 3.23 14.70 -12.16
CA ALA A 208 2.08 14.06 -12.80
C ALA A 208 2.48 13.11 -13.94
N ASP A 209 3.53 13.47 -14.66
CA ASP A 209 4.15 12.77 -15.79
C ASP A 209 5.33 11.87 -15.35
N ALA A 210 5.44 11.56 -14.05
CA ALA A 210 6.45 10.62 -13.57
C ALA A 210 6.34 9.28 -14.34
N PRO A 211 7.46 8.75 -14.85
CA PRO A 211 7.45 7.50 -15.60
C PRO A 211 7.15 6.31 -14.69
N GLY A 212 6.69 5.22 -15.28
CA GLY A 212 6.43 3.95 -14.58
C GLY A 212 5.03 3.41 -14.88
N ASP A 213 4.84 2.15 -14.52
CA ASP A 213 3.54 1.49 -14.63
C ASP A 213 2.53 2.11 -13.67
N VAL A 214 1.24 1.89 -13.93
CA VAL A 214 0.14 2.45 -13.12
C VAL A 214 0.29 2.07 -11.64
N GLU A 215 0.64 0.82 -11.35
CA GLU A 215 0.86 0.33 -9.98
C GLU A 215 1.93 1.15 -9.24
N VAL A 216 3.06 1.42 -9.89
CA VAL A 216 4.20 2.13 -9.31
C VAL A 216 3.81 3.58 -9.04
N ARG A 217 3.23 4.25 -10.03
CA ARG A 217 2.80 5.64 -9.92
C ARG A 217 1.77 5.83 -8.81
N VAL A 218 0.81 4.91 -8.67
CA VAL A 218 -0.20 4.95 -7.60
C VAL A 218 0.44 4.69 -6.24
N ALA A 219 1.34 3.70 -6.13
CA ALA A 219 2.05 3.39 -4.88
C ALA A 219 2.82 4.61 -4.35
N ASP A 220 3.60 5.26 -5.22
CA ASP A 220 4.45 6.39 -4.86
C ASP A 220 3.61 7.62 -4.48
N ALA A 221 2.53 7.89 -5.22
CA ALA A 221 1.63 8.98 -4.91
C ALA A 221 0.89 8.73 -3.58
N ALA A 222 0.39 7.51 -3.36
CA ALA A 222 -0.32 7.15 -2.14
C ALA A 222 0.61 7.21 -0.92
N GLN A 223 1.85 6.73 -1.02
CA GLN A 223 2.86 6.86 0.03
C GLN A 223 3.12 8.33 0.39
N ALA A 224 3.30 9.20 -0.61
CA ALA A 224 3.52 10.62 -0.37
C ALA A 224 2.31 11.29 0.30
N ALA A 225 1.09 10.89 -0.08
CA ALA A 225 -0.13 11.39 0.52
C ALA A 225 -0.30 10.96 1.98
N THR A 226 -0.16 9.66 2.28
CA THR A 226 -0.34 9.14 3.64
C THR A 226 0.73 9.67 4.59
N GLU A 227 1.98 9.80 4.14
CA GLU A 227 3.05 10.44 4.93
C GLU A 227 2.74 11.91 5.26
N GLY A 228 2.24 12.67 4.27
CA GLY A 228 1.80 14.05 4.48
C GLY A 228 0.73 14.13 5.57
N TRP A 229 -0.30 13.29 5.45
CA TRP A 229 -1.38 13.23 6.44
C TRP A 229 -0.93 12.78 7.82
N ARG A 230 -0.03 11.80 7.93
CA ARG A 230 0.56 11.39 9.21
C ARG A 230 1.31 12.55 9.87
N HIS A 231 2.06 13.33 9.09
CA HIS A 231 2.80 14.47 9.62
C HIS A 231 1.89 15.65 10.03
N ARG A 232 0.90 15.95 9.20
CA ARG A 232 -0.05 17.06 9.42
C ARG A 232 -1.03 16.77 10.57
N GLY A 233 -1.50 15.52 10.67
CA GLY A 233 -2.64 15.13 11.49
C GLY A 233 -3.99 15.49 10.84
N LEU A 234 -5.07 15.00 11.48
CA LEU A 234 -6.44 15.04 10.95
C LEU A 234 -7.32 16.15 11.55
N GLN A 235 -6.75 17.07 12.32
CA GLN A 235 -7.51 18.14 12.96
C GLN A 235 -7.78 19.30 12.00
N GLY A 236 -8.97 19.90 12.14
CA GLY A 236 -9.36 21.10 11.41
C GLY A 236 -9.74 20.87 9.95
N THR A 237 -9.56 21.92 9.14
CA THR A 237 -10.06 22.02 7.76
C THR A 237 -8.90 22.07 6.77
N VAL A 238 -9.09 21.49 5.59
CA VAL A 238 -8.21 21.57 4.42
C VAL A 238 -9.00 22.01 3.19
N THR A 239 -8.29 22.39 2.13
CA THR A 239 -8.90 22.78 0.85
C THR A 239 -8.22 22.01 -0.29
N PRO A 240 -8.55 20.72 -0.51
CA PRO A 240 -8.13 20.02 -1.72
C PRO A 240 -8.80 20.67 -2.95
N GLY A 241 -7.98 21.13 -3.90
CA GLY A 241 -8.46 21.90 -5.04
C GLY A 241 -9.05 23.25 -4.60
N SER A 242 -10.37 23.39 -4.69
CA SER A 242 -11.09 24.64 -4.41
C SER A 242 -12.15 24.55 -3.31
N THR A 243 -12.37 23.37 -2.71
CA THR A 243 -13.47 23.15 -1.75
C THR A 243 -12.92 22.85 -0.37
N ALA A 244 -13.29 23.66 0.61
CA ALA A 244 -12.89 23.44 2.00
C ALA A 244 -13.70 22.30 2.65
N MET A 245 -13.04 21.43 3.40
CA MET A 245 -13.66 20.30 4.09
C MET A 245 -12.84 19.88 5.33
N PRO A 246 -13.43 19.15 6.28
CA PRO A 246 -12.67 18.56 7.38
C PRO A 246 -11.54 17.67 6.87
N ALA A 247 -10.39 17.69 7.56
CA ALA A 247 -9.24 16.85 7.22
C ALA A 247 -9.57 15.35 7.27
N THR A 248 -10.38 14.91 8.23
CA THR A 248 -10.91 13.54 8.29
C THR A 248 -11.69 13.18 7.03
N THR A 249 -12.58 14.07 6.55
CA THR A 249 -13.32 13.87 5.31
C THR A 249 -12.39 13.74 4.10
N ALA A 250 -11.34 14.56 4.00
CA ALA A 250 -10.38 14.48 2.90
C ALA A 250 -9.64 13.14 2.85
N VAL A 251 -9.26 12.59 4.00
CA VAL A 251 -8.60 11.27 4.06
C VAL A 251 -9.60 10.12 3.83
N SER A 252 -10.83 10.24 4.33
CA SER A 252 -11.91 9.28 4.02
C SER A 252 -12.17 9.15 2.52
N ILE A 253 -12.04 10.24 1.75
CA ILE A 253 -12.14 10.20 0.28
C ILE A 253 -11.06 9.30 -0.31
N LEU A 254 -9.81 9.31 0.19
CA LEU A 254 -8.76 8.40 -0.31
C LEU A 254 -9.18 6.93 -0.17
N ALA A 255 -9.75 6.55 0.98
CA ALA A 255 -10.19 5.18 1.19
C ALA A 255 -11.33 4.77 0.23
N ILE A 256 -12.26 5.68 -0.02
CA ILE A 256 -13.36 5.48 -0.98
C ILE A 256 -12.81 5.35 -2.40
N GLU A 257 -11.95 6.27 -2.82
CA GLU A 257 -11.31 6.27 -4.15
C GLU A 257 -10.57 4.96 -4.38
N PHE A 258 -9.78 4.49 -3.41
CA PHE A 258 -9.02 3.25 -3.55
C PHE A 258 -9.92 2.03 -3.68
N LEU A 259 -10.90 1.85 -2.79
CA LEU A 259 -11.71 0.63 -2.81
C LEU A 259 -12.71 0.60 -3.97
N VAL A 260 -13.38 1.71 -4.27
CA VAL A 260 -14.34 1.78 -5.37
C VAL A 260 -13.62 1.60 -6.70
N HIS A 261 -12.45 2.21 -6.89
CA HIS A 261 -11.70 2.05 -8.13
C HIS A 261 -10.97 0.72 -8.23
N ALA A 262 -10.59 0.08 -7.12
CA ALA A 262 -10.17 -1.32 -7.14
C ALA A 262 -11.27 -2.21 -7.76
N TRP A 263 -12.53 -1.99 -7.38
CA TRP A 263 -13.67 -2.69 -7.99
C TRP A 263 -13.88 -2.33 -9.46
N ASP A 264 -13.77 -1.05 -9.83
CA ASP A 264 -13.87 -0.61 -11.23
C ASP A 264 -12.81 -1.28 -12.11
N PHE A 265 -11.54 -1.32 -11.67
CA PHE A 265 -10.44 -1.96 -12.39
C PHE A 265 -10.63 -3.47 -12.47
N ALA A 266 -10.99 -4.12 -11.36
CA ALA A 266 -11.18 -5.56 -11.33
C ALA A 266 -12.30 -5.99 -12.26
N THR A 267 -13.44 -5.29 -12.22
CA THR A 267 -14.59 -5.52 -13.10
C THR A 267 -14.24 -5.29 -14.56
N ALA A 268 -13.55 -4.18 -14.87
CA ALA A 268 -13.16 -3.84 -16.24
C ALA A 268 -12.22 -4.89 -16.84
N THR A 269 -11.36 -5.49 -16.01
CA THR A 269 -10.32 -6.44 -16.44
C THR A 269 -10.71 -7.90 -16.29
N GLY A 270 -11.80 -8.21 -15.59
CA GLY A 270 -12.23 -9.57 -15.28
C GLY A 270 -11.42 -10.22 -14.15
N GLN A 271 -10.74 -9.42 -13.34
CA GLN A 271 -10.05 -9.88 -12.15
C GLN A 271 -11.05 -10.14 -11.01
N ARG A 272 -10.72 -11.10 -10.15
CA ARG A 272 -11.43 -11.28 -8.88
C ARG A 272 -10.96 -10.21 -7.89
N LEU A 273 -11.90 -9.67 -7.13
CA LEU A 273 -11.62 -8.74 -6.05
C LEU A 273 -12.09 -9.36 -4.72
N ASP A 274 -11.15 -9.68 -3.85
CA ASP A 274 -11.43 -10.18 -2.51
C ASP A 274 -11.28 -9.04 -1.51
N VAL A 275 -12.37 -8.67 -0.83
CA VAL A 275 -12.39 -7.59 0.16
C VAL A 275 -13.00 -8.13 1.44
N PRO A 276 -12.33 -8.00 2.60
CA PRO A 276 -12.92 -8.35 3.87
C PRO A 276 -14.21 -7.57 4.13
N GLU A 277 -15.25 -8.26 4.59
CA GLU A 277 -16.56 -7.65 4.83
C GLU A 277 -16.50 -6.48 5.81
N GLN A 278 -15.62 -6.54 6.80
CA GLN A 278 -15.42 -5.46 7.78
C GLN A 278 -14.84 -4.21 7.11
N LEU A 279 -13.83 -4.36 6.25
CA LEU A 279 -13.24 -3.24 5.52
C LEU A 279 -14.25 -2.62 4.54
N ALA A 280 -15.01 -3.45 3.81
CA ALA A 280 -16.06 -2.97 2.92
C ALA A 280 -17.18 -2.24 3.68
N SER A 281 -17.58 -2.74 4.86
CA SER A 281 -18.57 -2.09 5.74
C SER A 281 -18.05 -0.76 6.27
N TYR A 282 -16.79 -0.69 6.67
CA TYR A 282 -16.13 0.54 7.10
C TYR A 282 -16.17 1.60 5.99
N VAL A 283 -15.75 1.25 4.77
CA VAL A 283 -15.75 2.19 3.63
C VAL A 283 -17.17 2.58 3.21
N LEU A 284 -18.16 1.69 3.33
CA LEU A 284 -19.57 2.04 3.15
C LEU A 284 -20.01 3.14 4.13
N GLY A 285 -19.64 3.03 5.41
CA GLY A 285 -19.91 4.07 6.41
C GLY A 285 -19.25 5.41 6.07
N LEU A 286 -18.00 5.38 5.58
CA LEU A 286 -17.29 6.57 5.09
C LEU A 286 -18.02 7.20 3.90
N ALA A 287 -18.42 6.38 2.93
CA ALA A 287 -19.12 6.83 1.73
C ALA A 287 -20.46 7.48 2.09
N GLN A 288 -21.24 6.88 2.98
CA GLN A 288 -22.52 7.43 3.44
C GLN A 288 -22.35 8.78 4.16
N SER A 289 -21.24 8.97 4.87
CA SER A 289 -20.94 10.21 5.60
C SER A 289 -20.34 11.30 4.71
N THR A 290 -19.68 10.91 3.61
CA THR A 290 -18.89 11.81 2.75
C THR A 290 -19.63 12.23 1.49
N ILE A 291 -20.38 11.32 0.86
CA ILE A 291 -21.05 11.58 -0.42
C ILE A 291 -22.30 12.43 -0.17
N SER A 292 -22.20 13.71 -0.54
CA SER A 292 -23.27 14.68 -0.41
C SER A 292 -24.21 14.70 -1.64
N PRO A 293 -25.42 15.27 -1.54
CA PRO A 293 -26.27 15.54 -2.72
C PRO A 293 -25.56 16.38 -3.78
N GLN A 294 -24.76 17.36 -3.37
CA GLN A 294 -23.97 18.21 -4.28
C GLN A 294 -22.96 17.38 -5.09
N SER A 295 -22.35 16.35 -4.48
CA SER A 295 -21.44 15.43 -5.16
C SER A 295 -22.16 14.55 -6.21
N ARG A 296 -23.46 14.28 -6.02
CA ARG A 296 -24.29 13.58 -7.02
C ARG A 296 -24.71 14.52 -8.14
N GLU A 297 -25.11 15.75 -7.80
CA GLU A 297 -25.46 16.80 -8.77
C GLU A 297 -24.29 17.17 -9.70
N SER A 298 -23.05 17.14 -9.20
CA SER A 298 -21.86 17.37 -10.01
C SER A 298 -21.49 16.19 -10.92
N GLY A 299 -22.17 15.04 -10.80
CA GLY A 299 -21.90 13.83 -11.56
C GLY A 299 -20.75 12.97 -11.02
N ALA A 300 -20.14 13.31 -9.87
CA ALA A 300 -19.08 12.51 -9.27
C ALA A 300 -19.57 11.13 -8.81
N PHE A 301 -20.85 11.03 -8.41
CA PHE A 301 -21.53 9.79 -8.05
C PHE A 301 -22.91 9.72 -8.70
N GLY A 302 -23.33 8.54 -9.17
CA GLY A 302 -24.68 8.31 -9.70
C GLY A 302 -25.69 8.05 -8.57
N GLU A 303 -26.99 8.04 -8.86
CA GLU A 303 -28.02 7.68 -7.86
C GLU A 303 -27.85 6.23 -7.35
N PRO A 304 -28.07 5.95 -6.05
CA PRO A 304 -27.96 4.59 -5.51
C PRO A 304 -28.82 3.58 -6.27
N VAL A 305 -28.25 2.42 -6.57
CA VAL A 305 -28.97 1.32 -7.23
C VAL A 305 -29.54 0.36 -6.17
N PRO A 306 -30.77 -0.17 -6.34
CA PRO A 306 -31.30 -1.19 -5.44
C PRO A 306 -30.46 -2.46 -5.46
N VAL A 307 -30.29 -3.09 -4.29
CA VAL A 307 -29.66 -4.41 -4.12
C VAL A 307 -30.51 -5.26 -3.19
N GLY A 308 -30.32 -6.59 -3.24
CA GLY A 308 -31.05 -7.53 -2.39
C GLY A 308 -30.80 -7.34 -0.89
N ASP A 309 -31.69 -7.87 -0.07
CA ASP A 309 -31.54 -7.83 1.40
C ASP A 309 -30.35 -8.68 1.88
N ASP A 310 -29.94 -9.65 1.07
CA ASP A 310 -28.78 -10.53 1.26
C ASP A 310 -27.48 -9.99 0.66
N ALA A 311 -27.51 -8.81 0.03
CA ALA A 311 -26.32 -8.18 -0.56
C ALA A 311 -25.23 -7.93 0.48
N GLY A 312 -24.00 -8.33 0.14
CA GLY A 312 -22.83 -8.13 0.99
C GLY A 312 -22.40 -6.66 1.08
N PRO A 313 -21.50 -6.28 2.01
CA PRO A 313 -21.12 -4.89 2.22
C PRO A 313 -20.47 -4.23 1.00
N LEU A 314 -19.62 -4.96 0.25
CA LEU A 314 -19.00 -4.44 -0.97
C LEU A 314 -20.06 -4.14 -2.04
N GLU A 315 -21.00 -5.05 -2.23
CA GLU A 315 -22.12 -4.88 -3.17
C GLU A 315 -22.93 -3.62 -2.83
N ARG A 316 -23.26 -3.42 -1.54
CA ARG A 316 -23.96 -2.23 -1.04
C ARG A 316 -23.15 -0.94 -1.23
N LEU A 317 -21.85 -0.97 -0.99
CA LEU A 317 -20.94 0.15 -1.27
C LEU A 317 -20.99 0.55 -2.74
N ILE A 318 -20.77 -0.41 -3.64
CA ILE A 318 -20.76 -0.17 -5.10
C ILE A 318 -22.11 0.38 -5.55
N ALA A 319 -23.21 -0.25 -5.11
CA ALA A 319 -24.57 0.22 -5.39
C ALA A 319 -24.83 1.65 -4.89
N PHE A 320 -24.33 2.01 -3.71
CA PHE A 320 -24.49 3.36 -3.13
C PHE A 320 -23.79 4.45 -3.95
N THR A 321 -22.70 4.10 -4.66
CA THR A 321 -22.00 5.02 -5.58
C THR A 321 -22.71 5.20 -6.93
N GLY A 322 -23.81 4.48 -7.16
CA GLY A 322 -24.57 4.48 -8.41
C GLY A 322 -24.05 3.56 -9.49
N ARG A 323 -23.15 2.63 -9.13
CA ARG A 323 -22.69 1.54 -10.00
C ARG A 323 -23.59 0.32 -9.83
N SER A 324 -23.67 -0.53 -10.85
CA SER A 324 -24.36 -1.82 -10.78
C SER A 324 -23.35 -2.90 -10.37
N PRO A 325 -23.46 -3.48 -9.15
CA PRO A 325 -22.50 -4.48 -8.66
C PRO A 325 -22.65 -5.86 -9.32
N SER A 326 -23.83 -6.16 -9.86
CA SER A 326 -24.08 -7.28 -10.76
C SER A 326 -24.26 -6.74 -12.19
N PRO A 327 -23.72 -7.41 -13.23
CA PRO A 327 -23.95 -7.06 -14.63
C PRO A 327 -25.40 -7.24 -15.06
#